data_AF-A0A9U8EFV9-F1
#
_entry.id   AF-A0A9U8EFV9-F1
#
_cell.length_a   1.000
_cell.length_b   1.000
_cell.length_c   1.000
_cell.angle_alpha   90.00
_cell.angle_beta   90.00
_cell.angle_gamma   90.00
#
_symmetry.space_group_name_H-M   'P 1'
#
loop_
_entity.id
_entity.type
_entity.pdbx_description
1 polymer ?
#
loop_
_entity_poly.entity_id
_entity_poly.type
_entity_poly.pdbx_seq_one_letter_code
_entity_poly.pdbx_strand_id
1 'polypeptide(L)'
;MLFGLCLCLLGTLVSGFQVYQTYIPNGNIVPNPCLIGQIWAGAGHFSAIGTGPLNPFGQDFAAAGHVWNDVLCNKDSDSDGLTNGEELGDPHCHFTPTKPGHLVSTRGNPGICEPVGSAACAWQGFTC
;
A
#
# COMPACT_ATOMS: atom_id res chain seq x y z
N MET A 1 7.95 -41.84 28.05
CA MET A 1 8.73 -41.32 26.92
C MET A 1 7.87 -40.32 26.18
N LEU A 2 8.40 -39.11 26.00
CA LEU A 2 7.81 -37.96 25.28
C LEU A 2 7.45 -38.30 23.82
N PHE A 3 6.44 -37.63 23.27
CA PHE A 3 6.37 -36.86 22.00
C PHE A 3 4.87 -36.52 21.79
N GLY A 4 4.38 -35.28 21.92
CA GLY A 4 4.84 -34.06 21.23
C GLY A 4 4.39 -34.16 19.76
N LEU A 5 3.63 -33.25 19.14
CA LEU A 5 3.33 -31.85 19.39
C LEU A 5 1.96 -31.52 18.76
N CYS A 6 1.25 -30.59 19.38
CA CYS A 6 0.07 -29.92 18.85
C CYS A 6 0.36 -29.26 17.50
N LEU A 7 -0.25 -29.75 16.42
CA LEU A 7 -0.16 -29.20 15.08
C LEU A 7 -1.35 -28.25 14.82
N CYS A 8 -1.47 -27.17 15.60
CA CYS A 8 -2.53 -26.18 15.41
C CYS A 8 -1.95 -24.77 15.55
N LEU A 9 -1.31 -24.19 14.52
CA LEU A 9 -0.93 -22.76 14.54
C LEU A 9 -0.44 -22.16 13.18
N LEU A 10 -0.93 -22.62 12.03
CA LEU A 10 -0.57 -22.00 10.72
C LEU A 10 -1.74 -21.33 9.98
N GLY A 11 -2.93 -21.27 10.57
CA GLY A 11 -4.14 -20.79 9.89
C GLY A 11 -4.53 -19.32 10.10
N THR A 12 -3.84 -18.56 10.97
CA THR A 12 -4.34 -17.23 11.42
C THR A 12 -3.60 -16.02 10.87
N LEU A 13 -2.49 -16.20 10.14
CA LEU A 13 -1.68 -15.06 9.64
C LEU A 13 -2.18 -14.46 8.32
N VAL A 14 -2.88 -15.24 7.49
CA VAL A 14 -3.31 -14.80 6.15
C VAL A 14 -4.37 -13.69 6.21
N SER A 15 -5.26 -13.70 7.20
CA SER A 15 -6.28 -12.66 7.37
C SER A 15 -5.75 -11.36 7.99
N GLY A 16 -4.56 -11.38 8.59
CA GLY A 16 -4.00 -10.25 9.31
C GLY A 16 -3.58 -9.11 8.38
N PHE A 17 -3.00 -9.41 7.21
CA PHE A 17 -2.44 -8.37 6.34
C PHE A 17 -3.49 -7.63 5.52
N GLN A 18 -4.61 -8.27 5.17
CA GLN A 18 -5.69 -7.61 4.43
C GLN A 18 -6.30 -6.45 5.23
N VAL A 19 -6.25 -6.49 6.57
CA VAL A 19 -6.79 -5.42 7.43
C VAL A 19 -6.12 -4.08 7.16
N TYR A 20 -4.86 -4.06 6.74
CA TYR A 20 -4.14 -2.82 6.45
C TYR A 20 -4.76 -2.01 5.30
N GLN A 21 -5.50 -2.66 4.39
CA GLN A 21 -6.27 -1.96 3.36
C GLN A 21 -7.35 -1.05 3.95
N THR A 22 -7.85 -1.37 5.15
CA THR A 22 -8.84 -0.54 5.86
C THR A 22 -8.20 0.63 6.61
N TYR A 23 -6.87 0.64 6.74
CA TYR A 23 -6.14 1.66 7.47
C TYR A 23 -5.70 2.82 6.57
N ILE A 24 -5.86 2.69 5.25
CA ILE A 24 -5.51 3.69 4.24
C ILE A 24 -6.73 4.00 3.36
N PRO A 25 -6.83 5.21 2.78
CA PRO A 25 -7.93 5.55 1.88
C PRO A 25 -7.90 4.68 0.62
N ASN A 26 -9.07 4.25 0.15
CA ASN A 26 -9.24 3.42 -1.04
C ASN A 26 -8.29 2.20 -1.15
N GLY A 27 -7.79 1.68 -0.03
CA GLY A 27 -6.75 0.63 -0.01
C GLY A 27 -7.17 -0.69 -0.67
N ASN A 28 -8.46 -0.90 -0.88
CA ASN A 28 -9.02 -2.07 -1.56
C ASN A 28 -9.17 -1.89 -3.09
N ILE A 29 -8.88 -0.71 -3.64
CA ILE A 29 -9.03 -0.38 -5.07
C ILE A 29 -7.81 0.38 -5.63
N VAL A 30 -6.62 0.22 -5.04
CA VAL A 30 -5.38 0.81 -5.57
C VAL A 30 -5.13 0.32 -7.01
N PRO A 31 -4.95 1.22 -8.00
CA PRO A 31 -4.69 0.82 -9.38
C PRO A 31 -3.43 -0.04 -9.53
N ASN A 32 -3.48 -1.00 -10.44
CA ASN A 32 -2.31 -1.77 -10.85
C ASN A 32 -1.62 -1.09 -12.05
N PRO A 33 -0.40 -0.54 -11.90
CA PRO A 33 0.30 0.14 -12.98
C PRO A 33 0.78 -0.79 -14.10
N CYS A 34 0.87 -2.10 -13.83
CA CYS A 34 1.32 -3.12 -14.79
C CYS A 34 0.18 -3.74 -15.60
N LEU A 35 -1.02 -3.78 -15.03
CA LEU A 35 -2.20 -4.43 -15.61
C LEU A 35 -3.40 -3.49 -15.49
N ILE A 36 -3.62 -2.67 -16.52
CA ILE A 36 -4.70 -1.68 -16.55
C ILE A 36 -6.06 -2.35 -16.25
N GLY A 37 -6.79 -1.77 -15.29
CA GLY A 37 -8.08 -2.28 -14.83
C GLY A 37 -7.99 -3.37 -13.77
N GLN A 38 -6.79 -3.77 -13.34
CA GLN A 38 -6.58 -4.64 -12.17
C GLN A 38 -6.26 -3.82 -10.91
N ILE A 39 -6.42 -4.46 -9.75
CA ILE A 39 -6.17 -3.86 -8.43
C ILE A 39 -4.83 -4.35 -7.88
N TRP A 40 -4.10 -3.46 -7.22
CA TRP A 40 -2.91 -3.74 -6.44
C TRP A 40 -3.28 -3.92 -4.96
N ALA A 41 -3.73 -5.11 -4.59
CA ALA A 41 -4.20 -5.40 -3.23
C ALA A 41 -3.10 -5.19 -2.16
N GLY A 42 -1.83 -5.34 -2.53
CA GLY A 42 -0.68 -5.15 -1.68
C GLY A 42 -0.05 -3.77 -1.77
N ALA A 43 -0.77 -2.69 -1.49
CA ALA A 43 -0.26 -1.31 -1.67
C ALA A 43 1.11 -1.04 -1.01
N GLY A 44 1.41 -1.68 0.11
CA GLY A 44 2.71 -1.57 0.80
C GLY A 44 3.81 -2.49 0.26
N HIS A 45 3.59 -3.25 -0.81
CA HIS A 45 4.52 -4.26 -1.33
C HIS A 45 4.75 -4.09 -2.83
N PHE A 46 5.94 -4.50 -3.29
CA PHE A 46 6.24 -4.63 -4.73
C PHE A 46 5.47 -5.75 -5.42
N SER A 47 4.85 -6.66 -4.66
CA SER A 47 3.94 -7.66 -5.20
C SER A 47 2.50 -7.18 -5.04
N ALA A 48 1.74 -7.18 -6.14
CA ALA A 48 0.33 -6.79 -6.15
C ALA A 48 -0.55 -7.60 -5.18
N ILE A 49 -0.14 -8.81 -4.79
CA ILE A 49 -0.88 -9.66 -3.84
C ILE A 49 -0.50 -9.41 -2.37
N GLY A 50 0.40 -8.46 -2.09
CA GLY A 50 0.76 -8.07 -0.71
C GLY A 50 1.75 -9.03 -0.04
N THR A 51 2.72 -9.53 -0.80
CA THR A 51 3.77 -10.42 -0.28
C THR A 51 5.17 -9.92 -0.64
N GLY A 52 6.20 -10.46 0.01
CA GLY A 52 7.58 -10.11 -0.27
C GLY A 52 7.99 -8.74 0.31
N PRO A 53 9.05 -8.13 -0.24
CA PRO A 53 9.59 -6.87 0.28
C PRO A 53 8.57 -5.72 0.25
N LEU A 54 8.69 -4.82 1.23
CA LEU A 54 7.95 -3.57 1.24
C LEU A 54 8.47 -2.64 0.15
N ASN A 55 7.54 -1.95 -0.51
CA ASN A 55 7.87 -0.80 -1.36
C ASN A 55 8.07 0.47 -0.50
N PRO A 56 8.47 1.61 -1.06
CA PRO A 56 8.69 2.83 -0.29
C PRO A 56 7.50 3.23 0.59
N PHE A 57 6.27 3.22 0.03
CA PHE A 57 5.05 3.46 0.80
C PHE A 57 4.89 2.51 1.99
N GLY A 58 5.11 1.21 1.79
CA GLY A 58 5.04 0.21 2.86
C GLY A 58 6.05 0.47 3.97
N GLN A 59 7.25 0.94 3.62
CA GLN A 59 8.30 1.33 4.58
C GLN A 59 7.88 2.57 5.38
N ASP A 60 7.34 3.59 4.71
CA ASP A 60 6.85 4.81 5.36
C ASP A 60 5.62 4.56 6.22
N PHE A 61 4.69 3.71 5.75
CA PHE A 61 3.52 3.29 6.51
C PHE A 61 3.93 2.49 7.76
N ALA A 62 4.90 1.59 7.65
CA ALA A 62 5.46 0.88 8.79
C ALA A 62 6.17 1.84 9.77
N ALA A 63 6.93 2.82 9.26
CA ALA A 63 7.58 3.85 10.07
C ALA A 63 6.58 4.76 10.79
N ALA A 64 5.41 5.00 10.18
CA ALA A 64 4.27 5.70 10.79
C ALA A 64 3.48 4.83 11.80
N GLY A 65 3.94 3.62 12.09
CA GLY A 65 3.25 2.70 13.00
C GLY A 65 1.97 2.10 12.41
N HIS A 66 1.87 2.02 11.09
CA HIS A 66 0.68 1.60 10.34
C HIS A 66 -0.54 2.49 10.55
N VAL A 67 -0.29 3.80 10.71
CA VAL A 67 -1.33 4.82 10.88
C VAL A 67 -1.32 5.77 9.70
N TRP A 68 -2.49 5.94 9.06
CA TRP A 68 -2.72 7.05 8.14
C TRP A 68 -2.78 8.36 8.94
N ASN A 69 -1.77 9.20 8.75
CA ASN A 69 -1.65 10.51 9.38
C ASN A 69 -1.21 11.55 8.33
N ASP A 70 -1.27 12.83 8.69
CA ASP A 70 -0.95 13.92 7.77
C ASP A 70 0.46 13.84 7.19
N VAL A 71 1.44 13.31 7.95
CA VAL A 71 2.83 13.17 7.48
C VAL A 71 2.91 12.12 6.38
N LEU A 72 2.31 10.95 6.59
CA LEU A 72 2.26 9.91 5.57
C LEU A 72 1.43 10.36 4.38
N CYS A 73 0.25 10.94 4.60
CA CYS A 73 -0.64 11.39 3.53
C CYS A 73 0.02 12.42 2.59
N ASN A 74 0.74 13.40 3.14
CA ASN A 74 1.42 14.43 2.34
C ASN A 74 2.80 13.99 1.81
N LYS A 75 3.23 12.76 2.08
CA LYS A 75 4.50 12.24 1.56
C LYS A 75 4.29 11.72 0.14
N ASP A 76 5.24 12.03 -0.73
CA ASP A 76 5.44 11.34 -2.01
C ASP A 76 6.46 10.21 -1.76
N SER A 77 5.98 8.99 -1.51
CA SER A 77 6.83 7.91 -1.00
C SER A 77 7.70 7.31 -2.10
N ASP A 78 7.17 7.22 -3.32
CA ASP A 78 7.81 6.65 -4.49
C ASP A 78 8.24 7.71 -5.52
N SER A 79 8.34 8.97 -5.08
CA SER A 79 9.01 10.09 -5.77
C SER A 79 8.59 10.27 -7.23
N ASP A 80 7.31 10.02 -7.53
CA ASP A 80 6.74 10.15 -8.86
C ASP A 80 6.07 11.52 -9.09
N GLY A 81 6.04 12.36 -8.05
CA GLY A 81 5.52 13.71 -8.06
C GLY A 81 4.09 13.84 -7.52
N LEU A 82 3.47 12.75 -7.06
CA LEU A 82 2.20 12.76 -6.35
C LEU A 82 2.38 12.40 -4.88
N THR A 83 1.57 13.00 -4.03
CA THR A 83 1.51 12.56 -2.63
C THR A 83 0.66 11.28 -2.50
N ASN A 84 0.96 10.47 -1.49
CA ASN A 84 0.18 9.28 -1.15
C ASN A 84 -1.33 9.58 -1.07
N GLY A 85 -1.69 10.75 -0.51
CA GLY A 85 -3.07 11.22 -0.43
C GLY A 85 -3.68 11.50 -1.81
N GLU A 86 -2.96 12.14 -2.73
CA GLU A 86 -3.46 12.35 -4.09
C GLU A 86 -3.68 11.05 -4.85
N GLU A 87 -2.79 10.07 -4.66
CA GLU A 87 -2.87 8.78 -5.34
C GLU A 87 -3.97 7.89 -4.78
N LEU A 88 -4.09 7.82 -3.45
CA LEU A 88 -5.09 7.03 -2.76
C LEU A 88 -6.46 7.74 -2.65
N GLY A 89 -6.59 8.97 -3.15
CA GLY A 89 -7.87 9.68 -3.22
C GLY A 89 -8.28 10.41 -1.94
N ASP A 90 -7.31 10.74 -1.08
CA ASP A 90 -7.45 11.63 0.08
C ASP A 90 -6.51 12.86 -0.03
N PRO A 91 -6.67 13.74 -1.04
CA PRO A 91 -5.75 14.85 -1.30
C PRO A 91 -5.74 15.95 -0.22
N HIS A 92 -6.61 15.84 0.78
CA HIS A 92 -6.70 16.78 1.89
C HIS A 92 -6.39 16.13 3.24
N CYS A 93 -5.96 14.87 3.26
CA CYS A 93 -5.56 14.16 4.47
C CYS A 93 -6.65 14.11 5.55
N HIS A 94 -7.90 13.92 5.14
CA HIS A 94 -9.05 13.88 6.04
C HIS A 94 -9.52 12.46 6.35
N PHE A 95 -8.99 11.45 5.66
CA PHE A 95 -9.37 10.06 5.90
C PHE A 95 -9.00 9.63 7.31
N THR A 96 -9.95 8.99 7.97
CA THR A 96 -9.67 8.14 9.13
C THR A 96 -10.46 6.83 8.99
N PRO A 97 -10.00 5.71 9.57
CA PRO A 97 -10.73 4.43 9.48
C PRO A 97 -12.17 4.49 10.03
N THR A 98 -12.46 5.43 10.94
CA THR A 98 -13.80 5.61 11.53
C THR A 98 -14.63 6.71 10.85
N LYS A 99 -13.99 7.59 10.08
CA LYS A 99 -14.61 8.67 9.30
C LYS A 99 -13.85 8.80 7.99
N PRO A 100 -14.25 8.07 6.93
CA PRO A 100 -13.50 8.06 5.67
C PRO A 100 -13.43 9.42 4.96
N GLY A 101 -14.25 10.39 5.36
CA GLY A 101 -14.32 11.69 4.67
C GLY A 101 -14.92 11.56 3.27
N HIS A 102 -14.73 12.59 2.45
CA HIS A 102 -15.06 12.55 1.03
C HIS A 102 -13.81 12.18 0.24
N LEU A 103 -13.66 10.89 -0.07
CA LEU A 103 -12.60 10.40 -0.94
C LEU A 103 -12.94 10.68 -2.40
N VAL A 104 -11.91 10.95 -3.20
CA VAL A 104 -12.00 11.03 -4.66
C VAL A 104 -11.45 9.75 -5.29
N SER A 105 -11.56 9.63 -6.62
CA SER A 105 -10.98 8.50 -7.34
C SER A 105 -9.48 8.41 -7.16
N THR A 106 -8.95 7.20 -7.02
CA THR A 106 -7.52 6.93 -6.98
C THR A 106 -6.84 7.37 -8.27
N ARG A 107 -5.63 7.91 -8.16
CA ARG A 107 -4.83 8.42 -9.30
C ARG A 107 -3.61 7.56 -9.62
N GLY A 108 -3.14 6.73 -8.70
CA GLY A 108 -1.90 5.94 -8.84
C GLY A 108 -1.68 4.97 -7.69
N ASN A 109 -0.49 4.37 -7.67
CA ASN A 109 -0.01 3.45 -6.64
C ASN A 109 1.07 4.10 -5.77
N PRO A 110 0.83 4.30 -4.46
CA PRO A 110 1.66 5.16 -3.62
C PRO A 110 3.09 4.70 -3.39
N GLY A 111 3.41 3.48 -3.81
CA GLY A 111 4.72 2.87 -3.61
C GLY A 111 5.36 2.35 -4.89
N ILE A 112 4.80 2.60 -6.07
CA ILE A 112 5.33 2.13 -7.35
C ILE A 112 5.43 3.34 -8.29
N CYS A 113 6.64 3.84 -8.50
CA CYS A 113 6.85 5.07 -9.25
C CYS A 113 6.26 4.95 -10.66
N GLU A 114 5.33 5.86 -11.00
CA GLU A 114 4.66 5.88 -12.29
C GLU A 114 5.14 7.05 -13.18
N PRO A 115 5.18 6.88 -14.52
CA PRO A 115 4.96 5.64 -15.26
C PRO A 115 6.12 4.66 -15.09
N VAL A 116 5.80 3.40 -14.85
CA VAL A 116 6.78 2.31 -14.72
C VAL A 116 7.66 2.23 -15.97
N GLY A 117 8.98 2.12 -15.78
CA GLY A 117 9.96 2.06 -16.87
C GLY A 117 10.34 3.42 -17.48
N SER A 118 9.76 4.52 -17.01
CA SER A 118 10.20 5.87 -17.40
C SER A 118 11.59 6.20 -16.85
N ALA A 119 12.27 7.17 -17.47
CA ALA A 119 13.56 7.66 -16.98
C ALA A 119 13.46 8.28 -15.57
N ALA A 120 12.32 8.89 -15.23
CA ALA A 120 12.06 9.46 -13.91
C ALA A 120 11.98 8.37 -12.83
N CYS A 121 11.47 7.18 -13.18
CA CYS A 121 11.30 6.06 -12.25
C CYS A 121 12.41 5.00 -12.31
N ALA A 122 13.46 5.22 -13.10
CA ALA A 122 14.56 4.26 -13.25
C ALA A 122 15.28 3.95 -11.94
N TRP A 123 15.27 4.87 -10.97
CA TRP A 123 15.91 4.71 -9.67
C TRP A 123 15.26 3.61 -8.81
N GLN A 124 13.95 3.35 -8.99
CA GLN A 124 13.25 2.36 -8.20
C GLN A 124 13.63 0.94 -8.62
N GLY A 125 14.10 0.77 -9.87
CA GLY A 125 14.48 -0.53 -10.42
C GLY A 125 13.32 -1.53 -10.51
N PHE A 126 12.08 -1.06 -10.37
CA PHE A 126 10.88 -1.86 -10.46
C PHE A 126 10.46 -2.05 -11.93
N THR A 127 10.02 -3.25 -12.27
CA THR A 127 9.45 -3.58 -13.58
C THR A 127 8.21 -4.43 -13.40
N CYS A 128 7.24 -4.20 -14.29
CA CYS A 128 6.26 -5.20 -14.66
C CYS A 128 6.96 -6.35 -15.42
#